data_AF-A0A2J5N8H3-F1
#
_entry.id   AF-A0A2J5N8H3-F1
#
_cell.length_a   1.000
_cell.length_b   1.000
_cell.length_c   1.000
_cell.angle_alpha   90.00
_cell.angle_beta   90.00
_cell.angle_gamma   90.00
#
_symmetry.space_group_name_H-M   'P 1'
#
loop_
_entity.id
_entity.type
_entity.pdbx_description
1 polymer ?
#
loop_
_entity_poly.entity_id
_entity_poly.type
_entity_poly.pdbx_seq_one_letter_code
_entity_poly.pdbx_strand_id
1 'polypeptide(L)'
;ALVCISVGLLQGCTNGKKPQSALIKIDVIQNEQPAQVPALQQCIQDADALVKLDKKFQQDSNELYGLINDAKFYASVSDQTSASVKSTITPLFEYKINDKCNSISQKLIKEFESRARKSELKDGLAR
;
A
#
# COMPACT_ATOMS: atom_id res chain seq x y z
N ALA A 1 55.87 -1.05 11.95
CA ALA A 1 54.54 -0.48 11.67
C ALA A 1 53.70 -0.59 12.93
N LEU A 2 53.41 0.55 13.59
CA LEU A 2 52.55 0.61 14.78
C LEU A 2 51.08 0.73 14.34
N VAL A 3 50.23 -0.14 14.84
CA VAL A 3 48.77 -0.09 14.65
C VAL A 3 48.16 0.54 15.90
N CYS A 4 47.72 1.79 15.80
CA CYS A 4 46.95 2.46 16.85
C CYS A 4 45.47 2.13 16.67
N ILE A 5 44.88 1.39 17.61
CA ILE A 5 43.43 1.16 17.68
C ILE A 5 42.83 2.28 18.52
N SER A 6 42.17 3.23 17.85
CA SER A 6 41.40 4.29 18.51
C SER A 6 40.01 3.76 18.89
N VAL A 7 39.82 3.46 20.18
CA VAL A 7 38.51 3.25 20.79
C VAL A 7 37.92 4.64 21.08
N GLY A 8 36.96 5.07 20.27
CA GLY A 8 36.21 6.31 20.47
C GLY A 8 35.22 6.17 21.63
N LEU A 9 35.42 6.97 22.68
CA LEU A 9 34.57 7.09 23.86
C LEU A 9 33.25 7.81 23.51
N LEU A 10 32.12 7.23 23.94
CA LEU A 10 30.80 7.87 23.95
C LEU A 10 30.82 9.06 24.91
N GLN A 11 30.86 10.28 24.37
CA GLN A 11 30.65 11.50 25.15
C GLN A 11 29.15 11.83 25.17
N GLY A 12 28.53 11.61 26.33
CA GLY A 12 27.19 12.11 26.63
C GLY A 12 27.23 13.62 26.90
N CYS A 13 26.30 14.36 26.31
CA CYS A 13 26.03 15.75 26.68
C CYS A 13 24.86 15.79 27.68
N THR A 14 25.17 15.96 28.96
CA THR A 14 24.19 16.44 29.95
C THR A 14 24.38 17.94 30.11
N ASN A 15 23.42 18.73 29.61
CA ASN A 15 23.25 20.13 29.99
C ASN A 15 21.81 20.30 30.48
N GLY A 16 21.67 20.61 31.78
CA GLY A 16 20.37 20.71 32.45
C GLY A 16 19.64 22.03 32.19
N LYS A 17 18.30 21.97 32.29
CA LYS A 17 17.44 22.93 33.01
C LYS A 17 15.96 22.45 33.01
N LYS A 18 15.43 22.23 34.22
CA LYS A 18 14.04 22.08 34.74
C LYS A 18 12.87 21.64 33.81
N PRO A 19 12.03 20.67 34.23
CA PRO A 19 10.69 20.51 33.67
C PRO A 19 9.71 21.44 34.39
N GLN A 20 9.32 22.53 33.74
CA GLN A 20 8.06 23.20 34.08
C GLN A 20 6.96 22.40 33.37
N SER A 21 6.23 21.62 34.16
CA SER A 21 5.02 20.92 33.72
C SER A 21 3.98 21.95 33.29
N ALA A 22 3.94 22.25 32.00
CA ALA A 22 2.84 22.91 31.34
C ALA A 22 2.19 21.85 30.45
N LEU A 23 0.96 21.48 30.82
CA LEU A 23 0.05 20.67 30.02
C LEU A 23 -0.05 21.24 28.61
N ILE A 24 0.72 20.69 27.67
CA ILE A 24 0.45 20.87 26.26
C ILE A 24 -0.76 19.99 25.97
N LYS A 25 -1.95 20.60 25.92
CA LYS A 25 -3.06 20.05 25.16
C LYS A 25 -2.63 20.10 23.69
N ILE A 26 -2.00 19.02 23.24
CA ILE A 26 -1.93 18.75 21.81
C ILE A 26 -3.30 18.22 21.46
N ASP A 27 -4.20 19.13 21.04
CA ASP A 27 -5.33 18.73 20.21
C ASP A 27 -4.73 18.23 18.89
N VAL A 28 -4.32 16.96 18.89
CA VAL A 28 -4.10 16.22 17.64
C VAL A 28 -5.49 16.10 17.03
N ILE A 29 -5.84 17.09 16.21
CA ILE A 29 -6.82 16.86 15.16
C ILE A 29 -6.17 15.79 14.28
N GLN A 30 -6.48 14.53 14.59
CA GLN A 30 -6.28 13.41 13.69
C GLN A 30 -7.19 13.71 12.50
N ASN A 31 -6.69 14.51 11.57
CA ASN A 31 -7.10 14.38 10.18
C ASN A 31 -6.57 13.01 9.74
N GLU A 32 -7.29 11.95 10.12
CA GLU A 32 -7.17 10.63 9.50
C GLU A 32 -7.61 10.82 8.05
N GLN A 33 -6.69 11.28 7.22
CA GLN A 33 -6.78 11.02 5.80
C GLN A 33 -6.71 9.50 5.68
N PRO A 34 -7.76 8.83 5.16
CA PRO A 34 -7.84 7.39 5.25
C PRO A 34 -6.63 6.78 4.55
N ALA A 35 -5.93 5.89 5.27
CA ALA A 35 -4.80 5.10 4.75
C ALA A 35 -5.15 4.26 3.49
N GLN A 36 -6.42 4.30 3.08
CA GLN A 36 -6.98 3.64 1.90
C GLN A 36 -6.55 4.29 0.57
N VAL A 37 -6.33 5.60 0.51
CA VAL A 37 -5.98 6.27 -0.77
C VAL A 37 -4.61 5.82 -1.31
N PRO A 38 -3.55 5.76 -0.49
CA PRO A 38 -2.26 5.23 -0.93
C PRO A 38 -2.32 3.76 -1.37
N ALA A 39 -3.09 2.93 -0.65
CA ALA A 39 -3.21 1.50 -0.96
C ALA A 39 -3.94 1.23 -2.28
N LEU A 40 -5.02 1.96 -2.56
CA LEU A 40 -5.74 1.85 -3.83
C LEU A 40 -4.87 2.30 -5.01
N GLN A 41 -4.10 3.38 -4.84
CA GLN A 41 -3.21 3.87 -5.90
C GLN A 41 -2.14 2.83 -6.25
N GLN A 42 -1.54 2.17 -5.25
CA GLN A 42 -0.59 1.08 -5.48
C GLN A 42 -1.25 -0.08 -6.24
N CYS A 43 -2.46 -0.47 -5.85
CA CYS A 43 -3.21 -1.53 -6.52
C CYS A 43 -3.48 -1.22 -8.00
N ILE A 44 -3.82 0.02 -8.33
CA ILE A 44 -4.00 0.48 -9.72
C ILE A 44 -2.69 0.32 -10.50
N GLN A 45 -1.57 0.73 -9.92
CA GLN A 45 -0.25 0.59 -10.54
C GLN A 45 0.13 -0.88 -10.75
N ASP A 46 -0.14 -1.74 -9.75
CA ASP A 46 0.08 -3.18 -9.84
C ASP A 46 -0.76 -3.80 -10.96
N ALA A 47 -2.02 -3.38 -11.13
CA ALA A 47 -2.90 -3.84 -12.19
C ALA A 47 -2.36 -3.48 -13.58
N ASP A 48 -1.92 -2.24 -13.75
CA ASP A 48 -1.33 -1.76 -15.01
C ASP A 48 -0.01 -2.48 -15.31
N ALA A 49 0.81 -2.71 -14.30
CA ALA A 49 2.04 -3.49 -14.44
C ALA A 49 1.75 -4.95 -14.85
N LEU A 50 0.74 -5.57 -14.23
CA LEU A 50 0.35 -6.95 -14.53
C LEU A 50 -0.10 -7.11 -15.99
N VAL A 51 -0.90 -6.18 -16.52
CA VAL A 51 -1.30 -6.18 -17.94
C VAL A 51 -0.13 -5.95 -18.89
N LYS A 52 0.83 -5.10 -18.51
CA LYS A 52 2.06 -4.87 -19.29
C LYS A 52 2.93 -6.13 -19.36
N LEU A 53 2.94 -6.97 -18.32
CA LEU A 53 3.66 -8.25 -18.33
C LEU A 53 3.02 -9.25 -19.30
N ASP A 54 1.69 -9.33 -19.31
CA ASP A 54 0.94 -10.25 -20.17
C ASP A 54 -0.52 -9.77 -20.33
N LYS A 55 -1.00 -9.68 -21.58
CA LYS A 55 -2.37 -9.25 -21.90
C LYS A 55 -3.45 -10.18 -21.34
N LYS A 56 -3.13 -11.43 -20.96
CA LYS A 56 -4.09 -12.36 -20.34
C LYS A 56 -4.72 -11.79 -19.05
N PHE A 57 -4.05 -10.84 -18.40
CA PHE A 57 -4.53 -10.19 -17.19
C PHE A 57 -5.41 -8.97 -17.43
N GLN A 58 -5.77 -8.65 -18.69
CA GLN A 58 -6.61 -7.50 -19.01
C GLN A 58 -7.95 -7.53 -18.26
N GLN A 59 -8.55 -8.72 -18.11
CA GLN A 59 -9.80 -8.87 -17.37
C GLN A 59 -9.64 -8.48 -15.90
N ASP A 60 -8.51 -8.78 -15.26
CA ASP A 60 -8.27 -8.40 -13.87
C ASP A 60 -8.25 -6.88 -13.68
N SER A 61 -7.58 -6.18 -14.58
CA SER A 61 -7.55 -4.72 -14.61
C SER A 61 -8.95 -4.14 -14.87
N ASN A 62 -9.66 -4.64 -15.88
CA ASN A 62 -11.01 -4.18 -16.22
C ASN A 62 -11.99 -4.32 -15.04
N GLU A 63 -11.95 -5.45 -14.32
CA GLU A 63 -12.78 -5.69 -13.15
C GLU A 63 -12.46 -4.72 -12.00
N LEU A 64 -11.18 -4.43 -11.75
CA LEU A 64 -10.78 -3.43 -10.74
C LEU A 64 -11.33 -2.04 -11.10
N TYR A 65 -11.11 -1.58 -12.33
CA TYR A 65 -11.59 -0.27 -12.77
C TYR A 65 -13.12 -0.20 -12.79
N GLY A 66 -13.80 -1.29 -13.11
CA GLY A 66 -15.26 -1.42 -12.97
C GLY A 66 -15.72 -1.18 -11.53
N LEU A 67 -15.15 -1.90 -10.57
CA LEU A 67 -15.46 -1.73 -9.14
C LEU A 67 -15.21 -0.30 -8.65
N ILE A 68 -14.11 0.33 -9.08
CA ILE A 68 -13.80 1.72 -8.71
C ILE A 68 -14.83 2.68 -9.28
N ASN A 69 -15.26 2.49 -10.53
CA ASN A 69 -16.26 3.36 -11.15
C ASN A 69 -17.64 3.19 -10.52
N ASP A 70 -18.04 1.95 -10.22
CA ASP A 70 -19.29 1.67 -9.51
C ASP A 70 -19.27 2.27 -8.09
N ALA A 71 -18.15 2.16 -7.38
CA ALA A 71 -17.97 2.78 -6.07
C ALA A 71 -18.04 4.31 -6.12
N LYS A 72 -17.44 4.93 -7.15
CA LYS A 72 -17.54 6.39 -7.39
C LYS A 72 -18.97 6.81 -7.67
N PHE A 73 -19.68 6.06 -8.51
CA PHE A 73 -21.09 6.30 -8.78
C PHE A 73 -21.92 6.18 -7.50
N TYR A 74 -21.76 5.10 -6.75
CA TYR A 74 -22.41 4.93 -5.45
C TYR A 74 -22.14 6.11 -4.51
N ALA A 75 -20.88 6.54 -4.36
CA ALA A 75 -20.52 7.67 -3.52
C ALA A 75 -21.31 8.94 -3.92
N SER A 76 -21.45 9.20 -5.22
CA SER A 76 -22.18 10.37 -5.75
C SER A 76 -23.69 10.39 -5.44
N VAL A 77 -24.30 9.23 -5.17
CA VAL A 77 -25.73 9.11 -4.88
C VAL A 77 -26.01 8.67 -3.43
N SER A 78 -24.96 8.31 -2.68
CA SER A 78 -25.08 7.67 -1.36
C SER A 78 -25.86 8.50 -0.35
N ASP A 79 -25.77 9.83 -0.39
CA ASP A 79 -26.53 10.72 0.49
C ASP A 79 -28.03 10.75 0.22
N GLN A 80 -28.47 10.28 -0.94
CA GLN A 80 -29.88 10.13 -1.29
C GLN A 80 -30.44 8.77 -0.84
N THR A 81 -29.60 7.90 -0.29
CA THR A 81 -29.98 6.56 0.17
C THR A 81 -30.19 6.51 1.69
N SER A 82 -30.91 5.50 2.16
CA SER A 82 -31.15 5.31 3.59
C SER A 82 -29.86 4.97 4.35
N ALA A 83 -29.83 5.27 5.66
CA ALA A 83 -28.69 4.94 6.51
C ALA A 83 -28.34 3.43 6.50
N SER A 84 -29.36 2.57 6.45
CA SER A 84 -29.18 1.11 6.37
C SER A 84 -28.56 0.65 5.05
N VAL A 85 -28.89 1.31 3.93
CA VAL A 85 -28.23 1.06 2.65
C VAL A 85 -26.78 1.50 2.73
N LYS A 86 -26.50 2.71 3.24
CA LYS A 86 -25.13 3.21 3.40
C LYS A 86 -24.26 2.28 4.26
N SER A 87 -24.78 1.83 5.40
CA SER A 87 -24.07 0.94 6.32
C SER A 87 -23.79 -0.45 5.75
N THR A 88 -24.42 -0.81 4.62
CA THR A 88 -24.26 -2.11 3.96
C THR A 88 -23.42 -2.00 2.69
N ILE A 89 -23.69 -1.00 1.85
CA ILE A 89 -23.09 -0.87 0.52
C ILE A 89 -21.69 -0.27 0.57
N THR A 90 -21.43 0.69 1.46
CA THR A 90 -20.07 1.24 1.66
C THR A 90 -19.05 0.13 1.98
N PRO A 91 -19.23 -0.67 3.05
CA PRO A 91 -18.26 -1.72 3.38
C PRO A 91 -18.20 -2.84 2.31
N LEU A 92 -19.28 -3.06 1.55
CA LEU A 92 -19.27 -4.01 0.44
C LEU A 92 -18.30 -3.58 -0.68
N PHE A 93 -18.32 -2.29 -1.07
CA PHE A 93 -17.40 -1.78 -2.07
C PHE A 93 -15.95 -1.77 -1.55
N GLU A 94 -15.74 -1.34 -0.30
CA GLU A 94 -14.42 -1.40 0.33
C GLU A 94 -13.84 -2.81 0.31
N TYR A 95 -14.64 -3.80 0.71
CA TYR A 95 -14.24 -5.21 0.69
C TYR A 95 -13.92 -5.70 -0.73
N LYS A 96 -14.80 -5.47 -1.70
CA LYS A 96 -14.61 -5.94 -3.08
C LYS A 96 -13.37 -5.35 -3.74
N ILE A 97 -13.11 -4.06 -3.52
CA ILE A 97 -11.93 -3.38 -4.04
C ILE A 97 -10.67 -3.97 -3.39
N ASN A 98 -10.66 -4.08 -2.05
CA ASN A 98 -9.50 -4.62 -1.33
C ASN A 98 -9.19 -6.08 -1.71
N ASP A 99 -10.21 -6.93 -1.86
CA ASP A 99 -10.07 -8.32 -2.29
C ASP A 99 -9.48 -8.40 -3.71
N LYS A 100 -10.01 -7.58 -4.64
CA LYS A 100 -9.50 -7.51 -6.00
C LYS A 100 -8.05 -7.04 -6.05
N CYS A 101 -7.70 -6.05 -5.24
CA CYS A 101 -6.34 -5.55 -5.10
C CYS A 101 -5.38 -6.63 -4.59
N ASN A 102 -5.76 -7.35 -3.54
CA ASN A 102 -4.96 -8.46 -3.02
C ASN A 102 -4.75 -9.56 -4.08
N SER A 103 -5.78 -9.87 -4.87
CA SER A 103 -5.66 -10.83 -5.99
C SER A 103 -4.67 -10.37 -7.05
N ILE A 104 -4.71 -9.08 -7.41
CA ILE A 104 -3.81 -8.47 -8.39
C ILE A 104 -2.36 -8.50 -7.90
N SER A 105 -2.09 -8.05 -6.67
CA SER A 105 -0.73 -8.05 -6.12
C SER A 105 -0.15 -9.47 -6.04
N GLN A 106 -0.95 -10.46 -5.64
CA GLN A 106 -0.52 -11.86 -5.65
C GLN A 106 -0.19 -12.39 -7.06
N LYS A 107 -0.97 -12.03 -8.07
CA LYS A 107 -0.70 -12.42 -9.47
C LYS A 107 0.58 -11.77 -9.98
N LEU A 108 0.78 -10.49 -9.66
CA LEU A 108 1.98 -9.74 -10.04
C LEU A 108 3.25 -10.36 -9.44
N ILE A 109 3.23 -10.66 -8.15
CA ILE A 109 4.33 -11.35 -7.46
C ILE A 109 4.65 -12.69 -8.15
N LYS A 110 3.63 -13.52 -8.41
CA LYS A 110 3.82 -14.84 -9.06
C LYS A 110 4.42 -14.73 -10.47
N GLU A 111 4.03 -13.72 -11.25
CA GLU A 111 4.60 -13.50 -12.58
C GLU A 111 6.07 -13.06 -12.52
N PHE A 112 6.43 -12.19 -11.57
CA PHE A 112 7.83 -11.82 -11.36
C PHE A 112 8.67 -13.00 -10.86
N GLU A 113 8.16 -13.79 -9.91
CA GLU A 113 8.84 -15.02 -9.44
C GLU A 113 9.07 -16.02 -10.58
N SER A 114 8.06 -16.25 -11.43
CA SER A 114 8.17 -17.15 -12.58
C SER A 114 9.26 -16.69 -13.55
N ARG A 115 9.35 -15.38 -13.79
CA ARG A 115 10.35 -14.79 -14.69
C ARG A 115 11.76 -14.87 -14.10
N ALA A 116 11.92 -14.58 -12.81
CA ALA A 116 13.20 -14.71 -12.11
C ALA A 116 13.74 -16.15 -12.21
N ARG A 117 12.92 -17.15 -11.84
CA ARG A 117 13.31 -18.57 -11.93
C ARG A 117 13.69 -19.02 -13.35
N LYS A 118 12.97 -18.53 -14.36
CA LYS A 118 13.31 -18.83 -15.77
C LYS A 118 14.63 -18.21 -16.20
N SER A 119 15.00 -17.04 -15.66
CA SER A 119 16.30 -16.42 -15.91
C SER A 119 17.43 -17.24 -15.30
N GLU A 120 17.29 -17.65 -14.03
CA GLU A 120 18.28 -18.47 -13.33
C GLU A 120 18.53 -19.81 -14.05
N LEU A 121 17.46 -20.45 -14.55
CA LEU A 121 17.58 -21.69 -15.31
C LEU A 121 18.32 -21.50 -16.64
N LYS A 122 18.07 -20.38 -17.35
CA LYS A 122 18.77 -20.06 -18.61
C LYS A 122 20.25 -19.81 -18.38
N ASP A 123 20.59 -19.10 -17.30
CA ASP A 123 21.97 -18.81 -16.94
C ASP A 123 22.74 -20.07 -16.49
N GLY A 124 22.05 -21.01 -15.85
CA GLY A 124 22.62 -22.31 -15.46
C GLY A 124 22.81 -23.28 -16.64
N LEU A 125 21.94 -23.24 -17.66
CA LEU A 125 22.04 -24.08 -18.86
C LEU A 125 23.09 -23.58 -19.87
N ALA A 126 23.48 -22.30 -19.76
CA ALA A 126 24.49 -21.67 -20.61
C ALA A 126 25.93 -21.80 -20.08
N ARG A 127 26.12 -22.47 -18.94
CA ARG A 127 27.43 -22.78 -18.33
C ARG A 127 27.75 -24.26 -18.47
#